data_AF-A0A5N5J963-F1
#
_entry.id   AF-A0A5N5J963-F1
#
_cell.length_a   1.000
_cell.length_b   1.000
_cell.length_c   1.000
_cell.angle_alpha   90.00
_cell.angle_beta   90.00
_cell.angle_gamma   90.00
#
_symmetry.space_group_name_H-M   'P 1'
#
loop_
_entity.id
_entity.type
_entity.pdbx_description
1 polymer ?
#
loop_
_entity_poly.entity_id
_entity_poly.type
_entity_poly.pdbx_seq_one_letter_code
_entity_poly.pdbx_strand_id
1 'polypeptide(L)'
;AIGTSSLGSCSVAAIVSAYGAILAHIPPMPSPLPPVADPYAGDNNVRAMMRRVTELYYQHENYFPSTSTYVICAVYDGEVALPDQMGIMQEVFRDMGLESVTHTYDVPGDRTLPGQGTVTVVSSYLDNETPGVYVEDNLV
;
A
#
# COMPACT_ATOMS: atom_id res chain seq x y z
N ALA A 1 1.72 15.01 -6.13
CA ALA A 1 1.02 14.06 -5.24
C ALA A 1 0.47 12.92 -6.07
N ILE A 2 0.47 11.70 -5.54
CA ILE A 2 -0.24 10.54 -6.07
C ILE A 2 -1.10 9.97 -4.96
N GLY A 3 -2.24 9.37 -5.28
CA GLY A 3 -3.11 8.82 -4.26
C GLY A 3 -4.11 7.83 -4.81
N THR A 4 -4.73 7.10 -3.89
CA THR A 4 -5.82 6.17 -4.15
C THR A 4 -6.98 6.45 -3.21
N SER A 5 -8.18 6.08 -3.63
CA SER A 5 -9.41 6.19 -2.86
C SER A 5 -10.20 4.88 -2.91
N SER A 6 -11.36 4.87 -2.24
CA SER A 6 -12.28 3.73 -2.20
C SER A 6 -11.67 2.48 -1.57
N LEU A 7 -10.76 2.66 -0.61
CA LEU A 7 -10.22 1.58 0.20
C LEU A 7 -11.32 1.06 1.13
N GLY A 8 -11.94 -0.05 0.74
CA GLY A 8 -12.95 -0.75 1.55
C GLY A 8 -12.40 -2.03 2.16
N SER A 9 -11.72 -2.87 1.38
CA SER A 9 -11.06 -4.09 1.86
C SER A 9 -9.74 -4.31 1.11
N CYS A 10 -9.21 -3.24 0.52
CA CYS A 10 -8.02 -3.27 -0.31
C CYS A 10 -6.80 -2.90 0.55
N SER A 11 -5.63 -3.36 0.14
CA SER A 11 -4.39 -2.95 0.76
C SER A 11 -3.65 -1.95 -0.12
N VAL A 12 -2.73 -1.20 0.47
CA VAL A 12 -1.81 -0.33 -0.25
C VAL A 12 -0.38 -0.71 0.10
N ALA A 13 0.45 -0.83 -0.92
CA ALA A 13 1.90 -0.88 -0.78
C ALA A 13 2.50 0.41 -1.36
N ALA A 14 3.38 1.06 -0.61
CA ALA A 14 4.05 2.27 -1.08
C ALA A 14 5.56 2.23 -0.84
N ILE A 15 6.33 2.73 -1.80
CA ILE A 15 7.76 3.04 -1.68
C ILE A 15 7.92 4.52 -1.97
N VAL A 16 8.53 5.26 -1.06
CA VAL A 16 8.51 6.72 -1.08
C VAL A 16 9.91 7.26 -0.81
N SER A 17 10.33 8.26 -1.58
CA SER A 17 11.57 9.02 -1.42
C SER A 17 11.34 10.49 -1.75
N ALA A 18 12.32 11.35 -1.47
CA ALA A 18 12.30 12.75 -1.87
C ALA A 18 12.11 12.98 -3.38
N TYR A 19 12.46 11.99 -4.22
CA TYR A 19 12.51 12.13 -5.67
C TYR A 19 11.42 11.35 -6.42
N GLY A 20 10.76 10.40 -5.75
CA GLY A 20 9.81 9.50 -6.39
C GLY A 20 8.90 8.78 -5.41
N ALA A 21 7.77 8.29 -5.93
CA ALA A 21 6.85 7.46 -5.17
C ALA A 21 6.26 6.37 -6.07
N ILE A 22 6.20 5.15 -5.55
CA ILE A 22 5.42 4.04 -6.08
C ILE A 22 4.27 3.82 -5.10
N LEU A 23 3.04 3.80 -5.61
CA LEU A 23 1.84 3.52 -4.81
C LEU A 23 1.00 2.49 -5.55
N ALA A 24 0.78 1.34 -4.92
CA ALA A 24 -0.03 0.25 -5.46
C ALA A 24 -1.30 0.08 -4.64
N HIS A 25 -2.45 0.26 -5.26
CA HIS A 25 -3.75 -0.18 -4.74
C HIS A 25 -3.91 -1.67 -5.06
N ILE A 26 -4.07 -2.51 -4.03
CA ILE A 26 -4.14 -3.95 -4.15
C ILE A 26 -5.52 -4.45 -3.68
N PRO A 27 -6.44 -4.77 -4.60
CA PRO A 27 -7.69 -5.43 -4.23
C PRO A 27 -7.42 -6.81 -3.61
N PRO A 28 -8.29 -7.29 -2.70
CA PRO A 28 -8.08 -8.57 -2.02
C PRO A 28 -8.23 -9.77 -2.96
N MET A 29 -8.91 -9.59 -4.10
CA MET A 29 -9.13 -10.56 -5.15
C MET A 29 -8.80 -9.94 -6.51
N PRO A 30 -8.32 -10.73 -7.49
CA PRO A 30 -8.04 -10.22 -8.81
C PRO A 30 -9.34 -9.80 -9.52
N SER A 31 -9.21 -8.81 -10.40
CA SER A 31 -10.29 -8.38 -11.29
C SER A 31 -9.83 -8.48 -12.75
N PRO A 32 -10.50 -9.28 -13.60
CA PRO A 32 -11.68 -10.09 -13.31
C PRO A 32 -11.40 -11.28 -12.38
N LEU A 33 -12.45 -11.78 -11.71
CA LEU A 33 -12.34 -12.98 -10.88
C LEU A 33 -11.94 -14.20 -11.73
N PRO A 34 -11.16 -15.13 -11.19
CA PRO A 34 -10.73 -16.31 -11.93
C PRO A 34 -11.94 -17.18 -12.29
N PRO A 35 -11.96 -17.82 -13.47
CA PRO A 35 -13.08 -18.65 -13.91
C PRO A 35 -13.23 -19.95 -13.09
N VAL A 36 -12.17 -20.36 -12.39
CA VAL A 36 -12.14 -21.51 -11.48
C VAL A 36 -11.90 -20.99 -10.07
N ALA A 37 -12.60 -21.56 -9.08
CA ALA A 37 -12.36 -21.25 -7.68
C ALA A 37 -10.94 -21.68 -7.27
N ASP A 38 -9.99 -20.75 -7.33
CA ASP A 38 -8.65 -20.89 -6.77
C ASP A 38 -8.68 -20.36 -5.33
N PRO A 39 -8.50 -21.22 -4.31
CA PRO A 39 -8.48 -20.77 -2.92
C PRO A 39 -7.32 -19.81 -2.61
N TYR A 40 -6.30 -19.74 -3.46
CA TYR A 40 -5.14 -18.85 -3.32
C TYR A 40 -5.22 -17.62 -4.24
N ALA A 41 -6.37 -17.38 -4.89
CA ALA A 41 -6.51 -16.29 -5.85
C ALA A 41 -6.15 -14.91 -5.27
N GLY A 42 -6.52 -14.66 -4.01
CA GLY A 42 -6.21 -13.41 -3.32
C GLY A 42 -4.70 -13.24 -3.09
N ASP A 43 -4.06 -14.23 -2.48
CA ASP A 43 -2.61 -14.20 -2.25
C ASP A 43 -1.83 -14.09 -3.57
N ASN A 44 -2.26 -14.82 -4.60
CA ASN A 44 -1.66 -14.77 -5.92
C ASN A 44 -1.81 -13.38 -6.55
N ASN A 45 -2.93 -12.68 -6.31
CA ASN A 45 -3.11 -11.30 -6.73
C ASN A 45 -2.13 -10.36 -6.03
N VAL A 46 -1.95 -10.49 -4.72
CA VAL A 46 -0.99 -9.67 -3.96
C VAL A 46 0.43 -9.92 -4.44
N ARG A 47 0.84 -11.19 -4.60
CA ARG A 47 2.17 -11.55 -5.14
C ARG A 47 2.37 -10.99 -6.54
N ALA A 48 1.35 -11.04 -7.40
CA ALA A 48 1.43 -10.50 -8.75
C ALA A 48 1.58 -8.98 -8.76
N MET A 49 0.88 -8.26 -7.87
CA MET A 49 1.02 -6.80 -7.77
C MET A 49 2.35 -6.40 -7.14
N MET A 50 2.78 -7.08 -6.09
CA MET A 50 4.08 -6.83 -5.45
C MET A 50 5.24 -7.10 -6.41
N ARG A 51 5.14 -8.11 -7.29
CA ARG A 51 6.10 -8.29 -8.38
C ARG A 51 6.23 -7.05 -9.27
N ARG A 52 5.10 -6.41 -9.64
CA ARG A 52 5.11 -5.17 -10.43
C ARG A 52 5.74 -4.01 -9.65
N VAL A 53 5.48 -3.92 -8.34
CA VAL A 53 6.11 -2.93 -7.45
C VAL A 53 7.63 -3.14 -7.44
N THR A 54 8.09 -4.37 -7.27
CA THR A 54 9.52 -4.72 -7.30
C THR A 54 10.16 -4.38 -8.64
N GLU A 55 9.52 -4.74 -9.75
CA GLU A 55 9.99 -4.43 -11.11
C GLU A 55 10.11 -2.90 -11.32
N LEU A 56 9.09 -2.13 -10.91
CA LEU A 56 9.10 -0.68 -11.01
C LEU A 56 10.19 -0.04 -10.13
N TYR A 57 10.39 -0.55 -8.91
CA TYR A 57 11.44 -0.07 -8.02
C TYR A 57 12.82 -0.23 -8.65
N TYR A 58 13.17 -1.44 -9.11
CA TYR A 58 14.49 -1.69 -9.70
C TYR A 58 14.70 -0.97 -11.04
N GLN A 59 13.65 -0.75 -11.85
CA GLN A 59 13.74 0.06 -13.07
C GLN A 59 14.04 1.54 -12.79
N HIS A 60 13.73 2.02 -11.59
CA HIS A 60 13.76 3.42 -11.21
C HIS A 60 14.57 3.66 -9.91
N GLU A 61 15.46 2.73 -9.54
CA GLU A 61 16.16 2.70 -8.25
C GLU A 61 16.92 4.00 -7.95
N ASN A 62 17.39 4.68 -8.99
CA ASN A 62 18.06 5.98 -8.92
C ASN A 62 17.16 7.12 -8.38
N TYR A 63 15.83 6.97 -8.37
CA TYR A 63 14.91 7.88 -7.67
C TYR A 63 14.76 7.53 -6.17
N PHE A 64 15.34 6.43 -5.71
CA PHE A 64 15.11 5.87 -4.38
C PHE A 64 16.42 5.69 -3.57
N PRO A 65 17.30 6.71 -3.46
CA PRO A 65 18.56 6.60 -2.71
C PRO A 65 18.37 6.49 -1.19
N SER A 66 17.24 6.97 -0.68
CA SER A 66 16.76 6.77 0.69
C SER A 66 15.25 6.66 0.62
N THR A 67 14.70 5.60 1.21
CA THR A 67 13.29 5.26 1.07
C THR A 67 12.62 4.93 2.39
N SER A 68 11.34 5.28 2.45
CA SER A 68 10.40 4.73 3.42
C SER A 68 9.40 3.84 2.67
N THR A 69 9.10 2.67 3.23
CA THR A 69 8.09 1.78 2.66
C THR A 69 6.94 1.56 3.62
N TYR A 70 5.74 1.46 3.06
CA TYR A 70 4.50 1.42 3.83
C TYR A 70 3.62 0.28 3.35
N VAL A 71 3.07 -0.47 4.30
CA VAL A 71 1.99 -1.42 4.10
C VAL A 71 0.77 -0.86 4.81
N ILE A 72 -0.32 -0.64 4.09
CA ILE A 72 -1.56 -0.08 4.65
C ILE A 72 -2.70 -1.06 4.41
N CYS A 73 -3.33 -1.51 5.50
CA CYS A 73 -4.37 -2.56 5.45
C CYS A 73 -5.64 -2.13 6.18
N ALA A 74 -6.77 -2.69 5.78
CA ALA A 74 -8.01 -2.54 6.52
C ALA A 74 -7.94 -3.28 7.87
N VAL A 75 -8.60 -2.75 8.90
CA VAL A 75 -8.96 -3.44 10.13
C VAL A 75 -10.48 -3.60 10.16
N TYR A 76 -10.95 -4.81 10.41
CA TYR A 76 -12.37 -5.13 10.54
C TYR A 76 -12.61 -5.76 11.91
N ASP A 77 -13.49 -5.17 12.71
CA ASP A 77 -13.82 -5.63 14.07
C ASP A 77 -12.59 -5.77 15.00
N GLY A 78 -11.65 -4.83 14.87
CA GLY A 78 -10.42 -4.79 15.68
C GLY A 78 -9.29 -5.72 15.20
N GLU A 79 -9.52 -6.52 14.17
CA GLU A 79 -8.52 -7.42 13.58
C GLU A 79 -8.07 -6.93 12.20
N VAL A 80 -6.78 -7.10 11.89
CA VAL A 80 -6.27 -6.79 10.56
C VAL A 80 -6.97 -7.69 9.54
N ALA A 81 -7.62 -7.07 8.56
CA ALA A 81 -8.22 -7.80 7.45
C ALA A 81 -7.12 -8.41 6.59
N LEU A 82 -7.23 -9.71 6.31
CA LEU A 82 -6.34 -10.46 5.42
C LEU A 82 -4.86 -10.43 5.87
N PRO A 83 -4.55 -10.95 7.07
CA PRO A 83 -3.19 -10.91 7.63
C PRO A 83 -2.15 -11.62 6.75
N ASP A 84 -2.56 -12.67 6.02
CA ASP A 84 -1.68 -13.37 5.07
C ASP A 84 -1.24 -12.45 3.93
N GLN A 85 -2.14 -11.61 3.42
CA GLN A 85 -1.84 -10.64 2.36
C GLN A 85 -0.90 -9.54 2.86
N MET A 86 -1.09 -9.09 4.10
CA MET A 86 -0.16 -8.19 4.77
C MET A 86 1.24 -8.81 4.88
N GLY A 87 1.33 -10.07 5.33
CA GLY A 87 2.57 -10.81 5.46
C GLY A 87 3.32 -10.94 4.12
N ILE A 88 2.61 -11.20 3.03
CA ILE A 88 3.19 -11.27 1.68
C ILE A 88 3.83 -9.91 1.30
N MET A 89 3.17 -8.78 1.54
CA MET A 89 3.73 -7.47 1.20
C MET A 89 4.98 -7.14 2.02
N GLN A 90 4.94 -7.41 3.33
CA GLN A 90 6.08 -7.20 4.23
C GLN A 90 7.27 -8.09 3.85
N GLU A 91 7.02 -9.35 3.50
CA GLU A 91 8.05 -10.28 3.04
C GLU A 91 8.70 -9.80 1.74
N VAL A 92 7.92 -9.35 0.76
CA VAL A 92 8.50 -8.84 -0.50
C VAL A 92 9.34 -7.59 -0.26
N PHE A 93 8.91 -6.65 0.59
CA PHE A 93 9.76 -5.49 0.92
C PHE A 93 11.06 -5.91 1.62
N ARG A 94 10.98 -6.85 2.57
CA ARG A 94 12.16 -7.39 3.24
C ARG A 94 13.13 -8.05 2.25
N ASP A 95 12.63 -8.82 1.29
CA ASP A 95 13.44 -9.48 0.25
C ASP A 95 14.12 -8.47 -0.69
N MET A 96 13.51 -7.28 -0.86
CA MET A 96 14.12 -6.14 -1.57
C MET A 96 15.17 -5.40 -0.72
N GLY A 97 15.35 -5.78 0.55
CA GLY A 97 16.22 -5.08 1.51
C GLY A 97 15.59 -3.82 2.09
N LEU A 98 14.27 -3.67 2.02
CA LEU A 98 13.52 -2.50 2.48
C LEU A 98 12.76 -2.84 3.77
N GLU A 99 12.91 -2.01 4.80
CA GLU A 99 12.06 -2.08 5.99
C GLU A 99 10.72 -1.39 5.72
N SER A 100 9.62 -2.01 6.15
CA SER A 100 8.27 -1.49 5.97
C SER A 100 7.59 -1.20 7.30
N VAL A 101 6.89 -0.08 7.35
CA VAL A 101 5.99 0.29 8.46
C VAL A 101 4.57 -0.08 8.08
N THR A 102 3.82 -0.63 9.02
CA THR A 102 2.42 -0.99 8.80
C THR A 102 1.49 0.03 9.44
N HIS A 103 0.54 0.52 8.65
CA HIS A 103 -0.57 1.33 9.13
C HIS A 103 -1.89 0.66 8.79
N THR A 104 -2.93 1.04 9.51
CA THR A 104 -4.26 0.47 9.35
C THR A 104 -5.32 1.55 9.25
N TYR A 105 -6.44 1.21 8.62
CA TYR A 105 -7.65 2.03 8.58
C TYR A 105 -8.87 1.17 8.88
N ASP A 106 -9.88 1.74 9.54
CA ASP A 106 -11.03 0.97 10.03
C ASP A 106 -12.08 0.73 8.94
N VAL A 107 -12.69 -0.46 8.97
CA VAL A 107 -13.75 -0.89 8.05
C VAL A 107 -14.90 -1.55 8.84
N PRO A 108 -16.17 -1.16 8.62
CA PRO A 108 -16.59 -0.08 7.74
C PRO A 108 -16.18 1.29 8.31
N GLY A 109 -15.62 2.13 7.44
CA GLY A 109 -15.23 3.48 7.80
C GLY A 109 -16.40 4.44 8.01
N ASP A 110 -16.15 5.56 8.69
CA ASP A 110 -17.12 6.63 8.82
C ASP A 110 -17.15 7.49 7.54
N ARG A 111 -18.15 7.24 6.70
CA ARG A 111 -18.33 7.96 5.42
C ARG A 111 -18.63 9.44 5.57
N THR A 112 -18.83 9.95 6.78
CA THR A 112 -19.00 11.39 7.03
C THR A 112 -17.67 12.12 7.20
N LEU A 113 -16.57 11.38 7.43
CA LEU A 113 -15.25 11.96 7.55
C LEU A 113 -14.63 12.23 6.15
N PRO A 114 -14.04 13.41 5.93
CA PRO A 114 -13.23 13.65 4.75
C PRO A 114 -12.02 12.70 4.74
N GLY A 115 -11.56 12.34 3.53
CA GLY A 115 -10.39 11.47 3.37
C GLY A 115 -10.62 9.98 3.65
N GLN A 116 -11.78 9.55 4.17
CA GLN A 116 -12.05 8.13 4.45
C GLN A 116 -11.78 7.24 3.22
N GLY A 117 -11.07 6.14 3.45
CA GLY A 117 -10.69 5.17 2.43
C GLY A 117 -9.69 5.72 1.42
N THR A 118 -8.86 6.69 1.80
CA THR A 118 -7.82 7.26 0.93
C THR A 118 -6.42 7.07 1.49
N VAL A 119 -5.47 6.91 0.57
CA VAL A 119 -4.03 7.01 0.85
C VAL A 119 -3.42 7.95 -0.17
N THR A 120 -2.68 8.96 0.30
CA THR A 120 -2.04 9.95 -0.57
C THR A 120 -0.57 10.12 -0.20
N VAL A 121 0.30 10.11 -1.20
CA VAL A 121 1.71 10.48 -1.07
C VAL A 121 1.89 11.86 -1.69
N VAL A 122 2.36 12.82 -0.90
CA VAL A 122 2.67 14.18 -1.35
C VAL A 122 4.18 14.38 -1.32
N SER A 123 4.74 14.86 -2.43
CA SER A 123 6.13 15.33 -2.48
C SER A 123 6.21 16.55 -1.56
N SER A 124 6.81 16.35 -0.40
CA SER A 124 7.11 17.29 0.69
C SER A 124 6.40 18.66 0.72
N TYR A 125 5.71 18.90 1.83
CA TYR A 125 5.16 20.20 2.26
C TYR A 125 6.03 20.88 3.34
N LEU A 126 7.18 20.31 3.72
CA LEU A 126 8.09 20.85 4.76
C LEU A 126 9.53 20.97 4.25
N ASP A 127 10.27 21.93 4.81
CA ASP A 127 11.61 22.43 4.44
C ASP A 127 12.74 21.38 4.23
N ASN A 128 12.48 20.09 4.46
CA ASN A 128 13.46 19.00 4.46
C ASN A 128 13.21 17.90 3.40
N GLU A 129 12.47 18.20 2.33
CA GLU A 129 12.26 17.29 1.19
C GLU A 129 11.64 15.91 1.54
N THR A 130 11.14 15.75 2.77
CA THR A 130 10.56 14.49 3.26
C THR A 130 9.11 14.38 2.77
N PRO A 131 8.76 13.37 1.96
CA PRO A 131 7.38 13.20 1.49
C PRO A 131 6.43 12.91 2.65
N GLY A 132 5.20 13.42 2.54
CA GLY A 132 4.14 13.09 3.49
C GLY A 132 3.31 11.92 2.96
N VAL A 133 3.06 10.92 3.79
CA VAL A 133 2.09 9.86 3.52
C VAL A 133 0.87 10.08 4.41
N TYR A 134 -0.30 10.22 3.80
CA TYR A 134 -1.56 10.42 4.50
C TYR A 134 -2.43 9.18 4.35
N VAL A 135 -2.93 8.65 5.46
CA VAL A 135 -3.96 7.61 5.52
C VAL A 135 -5.19 8.25 6.16
N GLU A 136 -6.27 8.38 5.40
CA GLU A 136 -7.51 9.02 5.87
C GLU A 136 -7.29 10.39 6.52
N ASP A 137 -6.60 11.27 5.81
CA ASP A 137 -6.18 12.63 6.24
C ASP A 137 -5.21 12.68 7.44
N ASN A 138 -4.76 11.54 7.98
CA ASN A 138 -3.76 11.47 9.04
C ASN A 138 -2.35 11.25 8.45
N LEU A 139 -1.40 12.11 8.79
CA LEU A 139 0.02 11.95 8.43
C LEU A 139 0.62 10.76 9.21
N VAL A 140 1.31 9.87 8.50
CA VAL A 140 1.94 8.65 9.05
C VAL A 140 3.41 8.52 8.72
#